data_AF-A0A6N7Z4H1-F1
#
_entry.id   AF-A0A6N7Z4H1-F1
#
_cell.length_a   1.000
_cell.length_b   1.000
_cell.length_c   1.000
_cell.angle_alpha   90.00
_cell.angle_beta   90.00
_cell.angle_gamma   90.00
#
_symmetry.space_group_name_H-M   'P 1'
#
loop_
_entity.id
_entity.type
_entity.pdbx_description
1 polymer ?
#
loop_
_entity_poly.entity_id
_entity_poly.type
_entity_poly.pdbx_seq_one_letter_code
_entity_poly.pdbx_strand_id
1 'polypeptide(L)'
;MPSGAPQSPHAKLLAAIVLGAQGRYAGAATLLDEVARGRNQMLASLALSTFASHRRQLGGHRAAFGPDGAALRLVTGLSGAEDEDGIDVEGARADALLGLAADNLGVGRLALARRLLARVTPRNWRSKVRLGWITAEMALAGGEPVSAVGPAEDALAFAIAAQARRHIVKSQLVLAAALGATGKRERAVHLIDEALAVTDKFTLRSLSWPAGLLAAEHRPDARGRDRSRVDLVLHAVLLRTDPDGRRLASESPWVPA
;
A
#
# COMPACT_ATOMS: atom_id res chain seq x y z
N MET A 1 27.43 -5.58 7.71
CA MET A 1 26.40 -4.76 8.39
C MET A 1 26.98 -3.38 8.62
N PRO A 2 26.44 -2.29 8.09
CA PRO A 2 26.53 -1.02 8.80
C PRO A 2 25.53 -1.11 9.97
N SER A 3 26.02 -1.47 11.14
CA SER A 3 25.24 -1.69 12.36
C SER A 3 25.11 -0.38 13.15
N GLY A 4 24.09 0.39 12.82
CA GLY A 4 23.59 1.45 13.69
C GLY A 4 22.07 1.42 13.65
N ALA A 5 21.41 1.37 14.81
CA ALA A 5 19.98 1.63 14.88
C ALA A 5 19.73 3.03 14.27
N PRO A 6 18.67 3.21 13.45
CA PRO A 6 18.36 4.53 12.88
C PRO A 6 18.13 5.54 14.00
N GLN A 7 18.93 6.60 14.03
CA GLN A 7 18.95 7.55 15.15
C GLN A 7 17.97 8.71 14.98
N SER A 8 17.82 9.24 13.76
CA SER A 8 16.90 10.36 13.50
C SER A 8 15.47 9.87 13.25
N PRO A 9 14.43 10.66 13.60
CA PRO A 9 13.03 10.32 13.29
C PRO A 9 12.80 10.05 11.79
N HIS A 10 13.47 10.80 10.92
CA HIS A 10 13.42 10.60 9.47
C HIS A 10 14.01 9.23 9.08
N ALA A 11 15.19 8.87 9.58
CA ALA A 11 15.79 7.57 9.31
C ALA A 11 14.94 6.41 9.86
N LYS A 12 14.31 6.58 11.03
CA LYS A 12 13.39 5.60 11.61
C LYS A 12 12.15 5.40 10.74
N LEU A 13 11.56 6.49 10.22
CA LEU A 13 10.43 6.43 9.30
C LEU A 13 10.79 5.64 8.02
N LEU A 14 11.91 5.98 7.38
CA LEU A 14 12.37 5.27 6.18
C LEU A 14 12.66 3.79 6.45
N ALA A 15 13.32 3.48 7.56
CA ALA A 15 13.58 2.10 7.98
C ALA A 15 12.26 1.33 8.21
N ALA A 16 11.27 1.96 8.84
CA ALA A 16 9.96 1.36 9.05
C ALA A 16 9.22 1.08 7.74
N ILE A 17 9.29 1.99 6.76
CA ILE A 17 8.71 1.78 5.42
C ILE A 17 9.36 0.57 4.74
N VAL A 18 10.68 0.43 4.82
CA VAL A 18 11.41 -0.74 4.29
C VAL A 18 11.01 -2.03 5.01
N LEU A 19 10.93 -2.01 6.34
CA LEU A 19 10.48 -3.16 7.12
C LEU A 19 9.04 -3.56 6.74
N GLY A 20 8.15 -2.58 6.59
CA GLY A 20 6.78 -2.80 6.11
C GLY A 20 6.72 -3.42 4.72
N ALA A 21 7.55 -2.93 3.79
CA ALA A 21 7.68 -3.50 2.46
C ALA A 21 8.11 -4.98 2.50
N GLN A 22 9.01 -5.32 3.43
CA GLN A 22 9.48 -6.68 3.68
C GLN A 22 8.50 -7.56 4.47
N GLY A 23 7.35 -7.03 4.87
CA GLY A 23 6.36 -7.76 5.69
C GLY A 23 6.78 -7.96 7.14
N ARG A 24 7.70 -7.13 7.65
CA ARG A 24 8.18 -7.15 9.04
C ARG A 24 7.39 -6.13 9.89
N TYR A 25 6.08 -6.31 9.96
CA TYR A 25 5.17 -5.29 10.53
C TYR A 25 5.38 -5.02 12.01
N ALA A 26 5.75 -6.00 12.83
CA ALA A 26 6.04 -5.77 14.24
C ALA A 26 7.23 -4.81 14.43
N GLY A 27 8.33 -5.05 13.72
CA GLY A 27 9.50 -4.17 13.79
C GLY A 27 9.24 -2.79 13.18
N ALA A 28 8.44 -2.73 12.11
CA ALA A 28 8.01 -1.45 11.55
C ALA A 28 7.14 -0.67 12.56
N ALA A 29 6.19 -1.33 13.22
CA ALA A 29 5.30 -0.71 14.21
C ALA A 29 6.08 -0.09 15.37
N THR A 30 7.12 -0.75 15.89
CA THR A 30 8.00 -0.19 16.94
C THR A 30 8.61 1.15 16.52
N LEU A 31 9.20 1.20 15.32
CA LEU A 31 9.82 2.43 14.83
C LEU A 31 8.79 3.52 14.53
N LEU A 32 7.63 3.16 13.98
CA LEU A 32 6.56 4.11 13.67
C LEU A 32 5.96 4.72 14.93
N ASP A 33 5.77 3.93 15.99
CA ASP A 33 5.27 4.41 17.28
C ASP A 33 6.24 5.42 17.92
N GLU A 34 7.56 5.17 17.85
CA GLU A 34 8.56 6.15 18.28
C GLU A 34 8.50 7.46 17.48
N VAL A 35 8.36 7.38 16.16
CA VAL A 35 8.25 8.57 15.30
C VAL A 35 6.95 9.33 15.55
N ALA A 36 5.83 8.61 15.74
CA ALA A 36 4.51 9.19 15.99
C ALA A 36 4.43 9.95 17.32
N ARG A 37 5.19 9.53 18.34
CA ARG A 37 5.31 10.21 19.63
C ARG A 37 6.29 11.41 19.61
N GLY A 38 6.95 11.66 18.47
CA GLY A 38 7.91 12.76 18.31
C GLY A 38 7.26 14.14 18.18
N ARG A 39 8.10 15.19 18.25
CA ARG A 39 7.65 16.59 18.17
C ARG A 39 7.35 17.07 16.73
N ASN A 40 7.89 16.40 15.71
CA ASN A 40 7.67 16.77 14.32
C ASN A 40 6.33 16.21 13.84
N GLN A 41 5.31 17.08 13.74
CA GLN A 41 3.95 16.70 13.37
C GLN A 41 3.82 16.09 11.97
N MET A 42 4.61 16.56 11.00
CA MET A 42 4.63 16.01 9.64
C MET A 42 5.15 14.57 9.64
N LEU A 43 6.27 14.30 10.31
CA LEU A 43 6.81 12.95 10.41
C LEU A 43 5.90 12.02 11.23
N ALA A 44 5.27 12.54 12.29
CA ALA A 44 4.28 11.79 13.05
C ALA A 44 3.05 11.41 12.21
N SER A 45 2.58 12.32 11.35
CA SER A 45 1.51 12.04 10.38
C SER A 45 1.90 10.93 9.41
N LEU A 46 3.08 11.02 8.79
CA LEU A 46 3.58 9.98 7.89
C LEU A 46 3.73 8.63 8.59
N ALA A 47 4.18 8.63 9.85
CA ALA A 47 4.30 7.40 10.63
C ALA A 47 2.94 6.74 10.89
N LEU A 48 1.93 7.53 11.26
CA LEU A 48 0.57 7.04 11.48
C LEU A 48 -0.07 6.50 10.20
N SER A 49 0.07 7.19 9.07
CA SER A 49 -0.46 6.71 7.79
C SER A 49 0.29 5.49 7.24
N THR A 50 1.59 5.37 7.52
CA THR A 50 2.36 4.15 7.22
C THR A 50 1.86 2.98 8.08
N PHE A 51 1.61 3.21 9.37
CA PHE A 51 1.05 2.18 10.27
C PHE A 51 -0.36 1.75 9.84
N ALA A 52 -1.24 2.70 9.50
CA ALA A 52 -2.55 2.42 8.92
C ALA A 52 -2.44 1.55 7.64
N SER A 53 -1.50 1.88 6.74
CA SER A 53 -1.27 1.08 5.54
C SER A 53 -0.86 -0.36 5.86
N HIS A 54 -0.13 -0.62 6.94
CA HIS A 54 0.20 -1.98 7.38
C HIS A 54 -1.04 -2.73 7.87
N ARG A 55 -1.93 -2.07 8.63
CA ARG A 55 -3.21 -2.65 9.05
C ARG A 55 -4.08 -2.99 7.85
N ARG A 56 -4.16 -2.08 6.87
CA ARG A 56 -4.87 -2.28 5.61
C ARG A 56 -4.34 -3.45 4.80
N GLN A 57 -3.02 -3.62 4.74
CA GLN A 57 -2.40 -4.74 4.05
C GLN A 57 -2.76 -6.10 4.69
N LEU A 58 -3.12 -6.11 5.97
CA LEU A 58 -3.61 -7.27 6.70
C LEU A 58 -5.15 -7.34 6.69
N GLY A 59 -5.82 -6.59 5.80
CA GLY A 59 -7.27 -6.53 5.67
C GLY A 59 -8.00 -5.76 6.78
N GLY A 60 -7.26 -5.18 7.72
CA GLY A 60 -7.77 -4.40 8.85
C GLY A 60 -8.20 -2.98 8.48
N HIS A 61 -9.04 -2.80 7.46
CA HIS A 61 -9.50 -1.49 6.99
C HIS A 61 -10.11 -0.63 8.09
N ARG A 62 -10.93 -1.23 8.96
CA ARG A 62 -11.56 -0.51 10.08
C ARG A 62 -10.53 -0.02 11.11
N ALA A 63 -9.48 -0.80 11.35
CA ALA A 63 -8.43 -0.45 12.29
C ALA A 63 -7.53 0.69 11.77
N ALA A 64 -7.49 0.89 10.45
CA ALA A 64 -6.70 1.94 9.82
C ALA A 64 -7.34 3.34 9.88
N PHE A 65 -8.67 3.44 10.10
CA PHE A 65 -9.37 4.73 10.19
C PHE A 65 -8.82 5.65 11.30
N GLY A 66 -8.57 5.11 12.50
CA GLY A 66 -8.09 5.89 13.64
C GLY A 66 -6.74 6.55 13.35
N PRO A 67 -5.70 5.79 12.99
CA PRO A 67 -4.39 6.35 12.66
C PRO A 67 -4.41 7.31 11.47
N ASP A 68 -5.11 7.02 10.37
CA ASP A 68 -5.17 7.93 9.22
C ASP A 68 -5.96 9.22 9.54
N GLY A 69 -7.02 9.15 10.34
CA GLY A 69 -7.73 10.33 10.83
C GLY A 69 -6.86 11.20 11.76
N ALA A 70 -6.09 10.57 12.64
CA ALA A 70 -5.13 11.26 13.50
C ALA A 70 -4.00 11.90 12.68
N ALA A 71 -3.49 11.22 11.66
CA ALA A 71 -2.49 11.73 10.72
C ALA A 71 -2.98 13.01 10.06
N LEU A 72 -4.18 12.98 9.45
CA LEU A 72 -4.76 14.15 8.78
C LEU A 72 -4.90 15.35 9.72
N ARG A 73 -5.29 15.13 10.97
CA ARG A 73 -5.41 16.18 11.99
C ARG A 73 -4.06 16.84 12.29
N LEU A 74 -2.96 16.08 12.36
CA LEU A 74 -1.63 16.60 12.66
C LEU A 74 -1.10 17.58 11.62
N VAL A 75 -1.50 17.43 10.35
CA VAL A 75 -1.04 18.26 9.23
C VAL A 75 -2.07 19.30 8.75
N THR A 76 -3.17 19.44 9.50
CA THR A 76 -4.19 20.46 9.24
C THR A 76 -3.63 21.84 9.57
N GLY A 77 -3.70 22.78 8.62
CA GLY A 77 -3.19 24.14 8.79
C GLY A 77 -1.67 24.29 8.73
N LEU A 78 -0.93 23.19 8.55
CA LEU A 78 0.51 23.25 8.31
C LEU A 78 0.82 23.57 6.84
N SER A 79 1.97 24.18 6.64
CA SER A 79 2.65 24.37 5.36
C SER A 79 4.15 24.15 5.55
N GLY A 80 4.87 23.88 4.46
CA GLY A 80 6.30 23.63 4.51
C GLY A 80 6.91 23.60 3.12
N ALA A 81 8.23 23.45 3.06
CA ALA A 81 8.94 23.22 1.81
C ALA A 81 8.46 21.93 1.15
N GLU A 82 8.37 21.97 -0.17
CA GLU A 82 8.00 20.80 -0.96
C GLU A 82 9.19 19.83 -1.04
N ASP A 83 8.87 18.55 -1.00
CA ASP A 83 9.79 17.44 -1.16
C ASP A 83 9.33 16.59 -2.34
N GLU A 84 10.22 16.33 -3.30
CA GLU A 84 9.87 15.62 -4.53
C GLU A 84 9.37 14.20 -4.26
N ASP A 85 9.91 13.56 -3.23
CA ASP A 85 9.44 12.25 -2.81
C ASP A 85 8.09 12.35 -2.11
N GLY A 86 7.76 13.48 -1.48
CA GLY A 86 6.55 13.72 -0.72
C GLY A 86 6.73 13.45 0.77
N ILE A 87 7.94 13.55 1.29
CA ILE A 87 8.23 13.57 2.73
C ILE A 87 8.07 15.00 3.25
N ASP A 88 6.90 15.57 2.99
CA ASP A 88 6.51 16.94 3.30
C ASP A 88 5.05 16.98 3.82
N VAL A 89 4.57 18.19 4.11
CA VAL A 89 3.22 18.39 4.67
C VAL A 89 2.13 17.99 3.69
N GLU A 90 2.27 18.32 2.40
CA GLU A 90 1.26 18.01 1.38
C GLU A 90 1.22 16.51 1.06
N GLY A 91 2.37 15.84 1.01
CA GLY A 91 2.49 14.39 0.90
C GLY A 91 1.86 13.68 2.09
N ALA A 92 2.14 14.14 3.32
CA ALA A 92 1.51 13.60 4.53
C ALA A 92 -0.02 13.76 4.53
N ARG A 93 -0.53 14.92 4.07
CA ARG A 93 -1.97 15.17 3.91
C ARG A 93 -2.59 14.26 2.86
N ALA A 94 -1.93 14.11 1.71
CA ALA A 94 -2.38 13.24 0.64
C ALA A 94 -2.42 11.77 1.08
N ASP A 95 -1.38 11.29 1.77
CA ASP A 95 -1.32 9.91 2.26
C ASP A 95 -2.45 9.58 3.23
N ALA A 96 -2.76 10.50 4.16
CA ALA A 96 -3.86 10.33 5.10
C ALA A 96 -5.23 10.32 4.41
N LEU A 97 -5.48 11.24 3.47
CA LEU A 97 -6.74 11.28 2.70
C LEU A 97 -6.91 10.05 1.81
N LEU A 98 -5.85 9.64 1.10
CA LEU A 98 -5.85 8.45 0.26
C LEU A 98 -6.03 7.18 1.11
N GLY A 99 -5.43 7.13 2.30
CA GLY A 99 -5.63 6.05 3.26
C GLY A 99 -7.09 5.92 3.71
N LEU A 100 -7.70 7.03 4.14
CA LEU A 100 -9.13 7.07 4.49
C LEU A 100 -10.03 6.68 3.32
N ALA A 101 -9.70 7.10 2.09
CA ALA A 101 -10.44 6.69 0.89
C ALA A 101 -10.33 5.18 0.65
N ALA A 102 -9.13 4.63 0.75
CA ALA A 102 -8.86 3.20 0.58
C ALA A 102 -9.57 2.33 1.63
N ASP A 103 -9.63 2.77 2.89
CA ASP A 103 -10.37 2.02 3.92
C ASP A 103 -11.88 2.10 3.74
N ASN A 104 -12.41 3.25 3.32
CA ASN A 104 -13.82 3.36 2.98
C ASN A 104 -14.18 2.49 1.78
N LEU A 105 -13.31 2.40 0.76
CA LEU A 105 -13.43 1.44 -0.33
C LEU A 105 -13.45 0.01 0.22
N GLY A 106 -12.47 -0.38 1.03
CA GLY A 106 -12.32 -1.74 1.55
C GLY A 106 -13.45 -2.22 2.48
N VAL A 107 -14.26 -1.29 3.02
CA VAL A 107 -15.48 -1.61 3.79
C VAL A 107 -16.77 -1.35 2.99
N GLY A 108 -16.69 -1.13 1.68
CA GLY A 108 -17.85 -0.98 0.78
C GLY A 108 -18.53 0.40 0.78
N ARG A 109 -17.94 1.42 1.41
CA ARG A 109 -18.49 2.79 1.49
C ARG A 109 -18.05 3.64 0.29
N LEU A 110 -18.38 3.18 -0.92
CA LEU A 110 -17.89 3.77 -2.18
C LEU A 110 -18.20 5.28 -2.31
N ALA A 111 -19.39 5.73 -1.90
CA ALA A 111 -19.75 7.15 -1.97
C ALA A 111 -18.85 8.03 -1.07
N LEU A 112 -18.48 7.54 0.11
CA LEU A 112 -17.59 8.27 1.02
C LEU A 112 -16.14 8.22 0.53
N ALA A 113 -15.69 7.07 0.02
CA ALA A 113 -14.37 6.94 -0.60
C ALA A 113 -14.20 7.94 -1.76
N ARG A 114 -15.21 8.08 -2.63
CA ARG A 114 -15.20 9.05 -3.74
C ARG A 114 -15.10 10.51 -3.26
N ARG A 115 -15.85 10.88 -2.21
CA ARG A 115 -15.77 12.23 -1.63
C ARG A 115 -14.41 12.53 -1.01
N LEU A 116 -13.78 11.55 -0.38
CA LEU A 116 -12.42 11.69 0.17
C LEU A 116 -11.39 11.83 -0.95
N LEU A 117 -11.50 11.00 -1.99
CA LEU A 117 -10.62 11.03 -3.16
C LEU A 117 -10.66 12.39 -3.87
N ALA A 118 -11.84 12.99 -4.01
CA ALA A 118 -12.03 14.32 -4.60
C ALA A 118 -11.36 15.47 -3.82
N ARG A 119 -10.93 15.23 -2.57
CA ARG A 119 -10.21 16.20 -1.74
C ARG A 119 -8.68 16.07 -1.85
N VAL A 120 -8.19 15.06 -2.56
CA VAL A 120 -6.75 14.83 -2.73
C VAL A 120 -6.24 15.75 -3.82
N THR A 121 -5.24 16.58 -3.48
CA THR A 121 -4.50 17.40 -4.44
C THR A 121 -3.10 16.79 -4.60
N PRO A 122 -2.86 15.93 -5.60
CA PRO A 122 -1.57 15.24 -5.74
C PRO A 122 -0.49 16.20 -6.27
N ARG A 123 0.60 16.37 -5.51
CA ARG A 123 1.72 17.27 -5.89
C ARG A 123 2.97 16.50 -6.32
N ASN A 124 3.43 15.60 -5.46
CA ASN A 124 4.59 14.74 -5.70
C ASN A 124 4.22 13.45 -6.47
N TRP A 125 5.23 12.74 -6.98
CA TRP A 125 5.03 11.50 -7.73
C TRP A 125 4.30 10.44 -6.90
N ARG A 126 4.58 10.34 -5.60
CA ARG A 126 4.02 9.31 -4.72
C ARG A 126 2.51 9.47 -4.55
N SER A 127 2.05 10.69 -4.34
CA SER A 127 0.63 11.02 -4.24
C SER A 127 -0.12 10.77 -5.55
N LYS A 128 0.50 11.04 -6.71
CA LYS A 128 -0.06 10.73 -8.04
C LYS A 128 -0.21 9.24 -8.26
N VAL A 129 0.82 8.44 -7.94
CA VAL A 129 0.77 6.97 -8.02
C VAL A 129 -0.36 6.41 -7.16
N ARG A 130 -0.42 6.81 -5.88
CA ARG A 130 -1.43 6.30 -4.94
C ARG A 130 -2.84 6.76 -5.31
N LEU A 131 -3.00 7.98 -5.84
CA LEU A 131 -4.28 8.43 -6.38
C LEU A 131 -4.75 7.52 -7.52
N GLY A 132 -3.86 7.19 -8.46
CA GLY A 132 -4.17 6.28 -9.56
C GLY A 132 -4.59 4.88 -9.07
N TRP A 133 -3.91 4.33 -8.05
CA TRP A 133 -4.31 3.06 -7.44
C TRP A 133 -5.74 3.10 -6.89
N ILE A 134 -6.05 4.07 -6.02
CA ILE A 134 -7.37 4.14 -5.39
C ILE A 134 -8.45 4.46 -6.42
N THR A 135 -8.15 5.25 -7.45
CA THR A 135 -9.07 5.52 -8.56
C THR A 135 -9.39 4.24 -9.36
N ALA A 136 -8.37 3.44 -9.69
CA ALA A 136 -8.55 2.17 -10.38
C ALA A 136 -9.33 1.16 -9.52
N GLU A 137 -8.96 1.01 -8.24
CA GLU A 137 -9.64 0.13 -7.29
C GLU A 137 -11.12 0.57 -7.09
N MET A 138 -11.40 1.88 -7.04
CA MET A 138 -12.77 2.43 -7.00
C MET A 138 -13.59 2.09 -8.25
N ALA A 139 -12.99 2.17 -9.44
CA ALA A 139 -13.66 1.81 -10.70
C ALA A 139 -13.97 0.31 -10.75
N LEU A 140 -13.04 -0.54 -10.34
CA LEU A 140 -13.26 -1.99 -10.24
C LEU A 140 -14.37 -2.33 -9.26
N ALA A 141 -14.36 -1.74 -8.06
CA ALA A 141 -15.41 -1.94 -7.06
C ALA A 141 -16.78 -1.39 -7.51
N GLY A 142 -16.79 -0.41 -8.42
CA GLY A 142 -17.99 0.15 -9.03
C GLY A 142 -18.53 -0.65 -10.23
N GLY A 143 -17.85 -1.72 -10.66
CA GLY A 143 -18.26 -2.49 -11.84
C GLY A 143 -17.84 -1.87 -13.19
N GLU A 144 -16.88 -0.94 -13.18
CA GLU A 144 -16.41 -0.19 -14.35
C GLU A 144 -14.95 -0.54 -14.70
N PRO A 145 -14.63 -1.80 -15.08
CA PRO A 145 -13.25 -2.25 -15.23
C PRO A 145 -12.48 -1.55 -16.36
N VAL A 146 -13.17 -1.09 -17.40
CA VAL A 146 -12.54 -0.31 -18.49
C VAL A 146 -12.01 1.02 -17.96
N SER A 147 -12.78 1.70 -17.10
CA SER A 147 -12.38 2.96 -16.47
C SER A 147 -11.23 2.81 -15.46
N ALA A 148 -10.95 1.59 -15.00
CA ALA A 148 -9.84 1.33 -14.10
C ALA A 148 -8.46 1.32 -14.78
N VAL A 149 -8.41 1.07 -16.10
CA VAL A 149 -7.14 0.87 -16.82
C VAL A 149 -6.31 2.14 -16.89
N GLY A 150 -6.90 3.26 -17.32
CA GLY A 150 -6.17 4.54 -17.47
C GLY A 150 -5.46 4.99 -16.18
N PRO A 151 -6.17 5.12 -15.04
CA PRO A 151 -5.55 5.47 -13.76
C PRO A 151 -4.47 4.49 -13.30
N ALA A 152 -4.59 3.20 -13.64
CA ALA A 152 -3.59 2.20 -13.31
C ALA A 152 -2.33 2.30 -14.20
N GLU A 153 -2.50 2.62 -15.49
CA GLU A 153 -1.40 2.90 -16.43
C GLU A 153 -0.64 4.17 -16.00
N ASP A 154 -1.35 5.24 -15.65
CA ASP A 154 -0.76 6.48 -15.13
C ASP A 154 0.05 6.23 -13.85
N ALA A 155 -0.52 5.45 -12.90
CA ALA A 155 0.17 5.09 -11.66
C ALA A 155 1.45 4.27 -11.92
N LEU A 156 1.48 3.44 -12.95
CA LEU A 156 2.68 2.71 -13.35
C LEU A 156 3.70 3.65 -13.98
N ALA A 157 3.28 4.53 -14.89
CA ALA A 157 4.14 5.50 -15.54
C ALA A 157 4.84 6.44 -14.54
N PHE A 158 4.09 7.01 -13.59
CA PHE A 158 4.67 7.85 -12.54
C PHE A 158 5.66 7.08 -11.66
N ALA A 159 5.36 5.82 -11.32
CA ALA A 159 6.25 5.01 -10.50
C ALA A 159 7.56 4.65 -11.23
N ILE A 160 7.48 4.41 -12.54
CA ILE A 160 8.65 4.15 -13.39
C ILE A 160 9.52 5.41 -13.51
N ALA A 161 8.90 6.57 -13.78
CA ALA A 161 9.62 7.84 -13.89
C ALA A 161 10.37 8.19 -12.60
N ALA A 162 9.76 7.92 -11.44
CA ALA A 162 10.40 8.10 -10.13
C ALA A 162 11.36 6.97 -9.72
N GLN A 163 11.55 5.95 -10.57
CA GLN A 163 12.37 4.76 -10.28
C GLN A 163 12.01 4.06 -8.95
N ALA A 164 10.75 4.17 -8.55
CA ALA A 164 10.26 3.76 -7.24
C ALA A 164 9.89 2.28 -7.21
N ARG A 165 10.88 1.39 -7.17
CA ARG A 165 10.75 -0.09 -7.31
C ARG A 165 9.51 -0.71 -6.65
N ARG A 166 9.25 -0.45 -5.36
CA ARG A 166 8.07 -1.01 -4.67
C ARG A 166 6.75 -0.49 -5.27
N HIS A 167 6.70 0.79 -5.63
CA HIS A 167 5.53 1.41 -6.23
C HIS A 167 5.32 0.87 -7.64
N ILE A 168 6.38 0.64 -8.43
CA ILE A 168 6.29 -0.03 -9.74
C ILE A 168 5.60 -1.38 -9.59
N VAL A 169 6.06 -2.22 -8.65
CA VAL A 169 5.45 -3.55 -8.39
C VAL A 169 3.98 -3.42 -8.01
N LYS A 170 3.62 -2.55 -7.06
CA LYS A 170 2.21 -2.39 -6.67
C LYS A 170 1.36 -1.84 -7.84
N SER A 171 1.88 -0.91 -8.65
CA SER A 171 1.21 -0.42 -9.85
C SER A 171 1.00 -1.51 -10.89
N GLN A 172 1.99 -2.39 -11.12
CA GLN A 172 1.86 -3.57 -11.98
C GLN A 172 0.71 -4.47 -11.52
N LEU A 173 0.58 -4.73 -10.22
CA LEU A 173 -0.51 -5.55 -9.67
C LEU A 173 -1.89 -4.90 -9.84
N VAL A 174 -2.00 -3.59 -9.61
CA VAL A 174 -3.27 -2.87 -9.82
C VAL A 174 -3.65 -2.87 -11.31
N LEU A 175 -2.69 -2.62 -12.19
CA LEU A 175 -2.92 -2.67 -13.63
C LEU A 175 -3.26 -4.08 -14.12
N ALA A 176 -2.60 -5.11 -13.58
CA ALA A 176 -2.92 -6.50 -13.89
C ALA A 176 -4.36 -6.85 -13.51
N ALA A 177 -4.83 -6.43 -12.33
CA ALA A 177 -6.22 -6.62 -11.92
C ALA A 177 -7.21 -5.92 -12.88
N ALA A 178 -6.93 -4.67 -13.27
CA ALA A 178 -7.77 -3.94 -14.23
C ALA A 178 -7.79 -4.58 -15.63
N LEU A 179 -6.63 -5.01 -16.13
CA LEU A 179 -6.51 -5.70 -17.42
C LEU A 179 -7.19 -7.08 -17.38
N GLY A 180 -7.05 -7.81 -16.27
CA GLY A 180 -7.72 -9.08 -16.04
C GLY A 180 -9.25 -8.94 -16.13
N ALA A 181 -9.80 -7.92 -15.47
CA ALA A 181 -11.24 -7.63 -15.48
C ALA A 181 -11.78 -7.15 -16.85
N THR A 182 -10.90 -6.76 -17.78
CA THR A 182 -11.25 -6.38 -19.16
C THR A 182 -10.95 -7.47 -20.19
N GLY A 183 -10.58 -8.68 -19.75
CA GLY A 183 -10.25 -9.81 -20.62
C GLY A 183 -8.85 -9.78 -21.23
N LYS A 184 -8.01 -8.78 -20.91
CA LYS A 184 -6.63 -8.63 -21.41
C LYS A 184 -5.64 -9.49 -20.60
N ARG A 185 -5.95 -10.79 -20.49
CA ARG A 185 -5.29 -11.74 -19.58
C ARG A 185 -3.79 -11.89 -19.82
N GLU A 186 -3.35 -11.95 -21.07
CA GLU A 186 -1.93 -12.14 -21.41
C GLU A 186 -1.06 -11.00 -20.85
N ARG A 187 -1.50 -9.74 -21.07
CA ARG A 187 -0.83 -8.57 -20.50
C ARG A 187 -0.86 -8.58 -18.96
N ALA A 188 -1.97 -8.99 -18.36
CA ALA A 188 -2.06 -9.10 -16.90
C ALA A 188 -1.06 -10.13 -16.34
N VAL A 189 -0.96 -11.31 -16.96
CA VAL A 189 -0.02 -12.37 -16.58
C VAL A 189 1.43 -11.91 -16.68
N HIS A 190 1.79 -11.19 -17.75
CA HIS A 190 3.14 -10.65 -17.92
C HIS A 190 3.53 -9.67 -16.78
N LEU A 191 2.64 -8.73 -16.43
CA LEU A 191 2.87 -7.80 -15.32
C LEU A 191 3.00 -8.52 -13.97
N ILE A 192 2.24 -9.60 -13.77
CA ILE A 192 2.32 -10.42 -12.55
C ILE A 192 3.67 -11.15 -12.47
N ASP A 193 4.18 -11.70 -13.58
CA ASP A 193 5.51 -12.35 -13.60
C ASP A 193 6.64 -11.38 -13.28
N GLU A 194 6.62 -10.20 -13.88
CA GLU A 194 7.58 -9.14 -13.55
C GLU A 194 7.51 -8.75 -12.07
N ALA A 195 6.29 -8.53 -11.56
CA ALA A 195 6.07 -8.20 -10.16
C ALA A 195 6.61 -9.31 -9.22
N LEU A 196 6.32 -10.58 -9.51
CA LEU A 196 6.79 -11.72 -8.71
C LEU A 196 8.32 -11.78 -8.69
N ALA A 197 8.98 -11.67 -9.84
CA ALA A 197 10.44 -11.68 -9.94
C ALA A 197 11.09 -10.55 -9.12
N VAL A 198 10.52 -9.35 -9.16
CA VAL A 198 11.01 -8.20 -8.36
C VAL A 198 10.74 -8.42 -6.87
N THR A 199 9.58 -8.98 -6.49
CA THR A 199 9.28 -9.27 -5.08
C THR A 199 10.24 -10.28 -4.48
N ASP A 200 10.66 -11.28 -5.24
CA ASP A 200 11.65 -12.28 -4.81
C ASP A 200 13.03 -11.64 -4.65
N LYS A 201 13.48 -10.88 -5.66
CA LYS A 201 14.78 -10.21 -5.64
C LYS A 201 14.95 -9.25 -4.46
N PHE A 202 13.90 -8.51 -4.10
CA PHE A 202 13.97 -7.47 -3.06
C PHE A 202 13.25 -7.84 -1.76
N THR A 203 12.80 -9.10 -1.63
CA THR A 203 12.06 -9.58 -0.45
C THR A 203 10.83 -8.71 -0.13
N LEU A 204 10.10 -8.24 -1.15
CA LEU A 204 8.89 -7.42 -0.99
C LEU A 204 7.69 -8.29 -0.60
N ARG A 205 7.77 -8.98 0.54
CA ARG A 205 6.77 -9.96 0.98
C ARG A 205 5.38 -9.37 1.09
N SER A 206 5.27 -8.08 1.42
CA SER A 206 3.98 -7.36 1.46
C SER A 206 3.25 -7.34 0.10
N LEU A 207 3.96 -7.48 -1.01
CA LEU A 207 3.41 -7.52 -2.37
C LEU A 207 3.53 -8.89 -3.04
N SER A 208 4.30 -9.82 -2.47
CA SER A 208 4.48 -11.14 -3.06
C SER A 208 3.25 -12.05 -2.89
N TRP A 209 2.57 -12.00 -1.73
CA TRP A 209 1.35 -12.80 -1.53
C TRP A 209 0.15 -12.27 -2.33
N PRO A 210 -0.11 -10.95 -2.48
CA PRO A 210 -1.17 -10.48 -3.37
C PRO A 210 -0.86 -10.79 -4.85
N ALA A 211 0.42 -10.70 -5.26
CA ALA A 211 0.84 -11.11 -6.60
C ALA A 211 0.55 -12.60 -6.85
N GLY A 212 0.81 -13.46 -5.86
CA GLY A 212 0.49 -14.88 -5.93
C GLY A 212 -1.02 -15.16 -6.03
N LEU A 213 -1.87 -14.35 -5.38
CA LEU A 213 -3.32 -14.45 -5.54
C LEU A 213 -3.78 -14.13 -6.95
N LEU A 214 -3.27 -13.03 -7.54
CA LEU A 214 -3.55 -12.68 -8.93
C LEU A 214 -3.02 -13.74 -9.90
N ALA A 215 -1.83 -14.31 -9.63
CA ALA A 215 -1.30 -15.43 -10.42
C ALA A 215 -2.25 -16.64 -10.39
N ALA A 216 -2.70 -17.05 -9.19
CA ALA A 216 -3.61 -18.17 -9.02
C ALA A 216 -4.97 -17.95 -9.71
N GLU A 217 -5.44 -16.70 -9.79
CA GLU A 217 -6.64 -16.31 -10.53
C GLU A 217 -6.45 -16.45 -12.04
N HIS A 218 -5.32 -15.95 -12.57
CA HIS A 218 -5.05 -15.92 -14.00
C HIS A 218 -4.33 -17.16 -14.55
N ARG A 219 -3.97 -18.15 -13.72
CA ARG A 219 -3.24 -19.38 -14.11
C ARG A 219 -3.88 -20.63 -13.50
N PRO A 220 -4.98 -21.15 -14.06
CA PRO A 220 -5.67 -22.33 -13.53
C PRO A 220 -4.74 -23.54 -13.45
N ASP A 221 -3.86 -23.72 -14.43
CA ASP A 221 -2.94 -24.87 -14.50
C ASP A 221 -1.83 -24.82 -13.44
N ALA A 222 -1.54 -23.63 -12.89
CA ALA A 222 -0.53 -23.42 -11.84
C ALA A 222 -1.14 -23.05 -10.48
N ARG A 223 -2.47 -23.02 -10.35
CA ARG A 223 -3.20 -22.52 -9.18
C ARG A 223 -2.70 -23.09 -7.85
N GLY A 224 -2.45 -24.39 -7.78
CA GLY A 224 -1.97 -25.05 -6.56
C GLY A 224 -0.56 -24.61 -6.13
N ARG A 225 0.33 -24.34 -7.11
CA ARG A 225 1.67 -23.81 -6.87
C ARG A 225 1.61 -22.38 -6.37
N ASP A 226 0.80 -21.55 -7.02
CA ASP A 226 0.65 -20.14 -6.66
C ASP A 226 0.00 -19.99 -5.28
N ARG A 227 -0.99 -20.83 -4.95
CA ARG A 227 -1.59 -20.88 -3.59
C ARG A 227 -0.60 -21.32 -2.52
N SER A 228 0.14 -22.40 -2.75
CA SER A 228 1.20 -22.82 -1.82
C SER A 228 2.23 -21.71 -1.55
N ARG A 229 2.59 -20.93 -2.59
CA ARG A 229 3.45 -19.75 -2.45
C ARG A 229 2.82 -18.66 -1.58
N VAL A 230 1.54 -18.36 -1.80
CA VAL A 230 0.78 -17.40 -0.98
C VAL A 230 0.84 -17.79 0.49
N ASP A 231 0.55 -19.04 0.80
CA ASP A 231 0.50 -19.55 2.19
C ASP A 231 1.86 -19.41 2.88
N LEU A 232 2.95 -19.81 2.19
CA LEU A 232 4.32 -19.70 2.70
C LEU A 232 4.72 -18.24 2.98
N VAL A 233 4.43 -17.34 2.04
CA VAL A 233 4.77 -15.91 2.19
C VAL A 233 3.94 -15.30 3.31
N LEU A 234 2.62 -15.53 3.32
CA LEU A 234 1.71 -14.97 4.30
C LEU A 234 2.04 -15.47 5.71
N HIS A 235 2.31 -16.77 5.88
CA HIS A 235 2.79 -17.33 7.14
C HIS A 235 4.04 -16.57 7.65
N ALA A 236 5.02 -16.34 6.77
CA ALA A 236 6.24 -15.63 7.14
C ALA A 236 6.04 -14.13 7.43
N VAL A 237 5.00 -13.50 6.86
CA VAL A 237 4.56 -12.14 7.20
C VAL A 237 3.90 -12.14 8.58
N LEU A 238 2.97 -13.06 8.84
CA LEU A 238 2.23 -13.15 10.10
C LEU A 238 3.15 -13.45 11.29
N LEU A 239 4.16 -14.30 11.12
CA LEU A 239 5.21 -14.52 12.13
C LEU A 239 5.93 -13.24 12.53
N ARG A 240 6.03 -12.25 11.65
CA ARG A 240 6.70 -10.96 11.87
C ARG A 240 5.72 -9.80 12.03
N THR A 241 4.46 -10.10 12.28
CA THR A 241 3.39 -9.14 12.55
C THR A 241 3.08 -9.13 14.04
N ASP A 242 2.72 -7.99 14.60
CA ASP A 242 2.30 -7.87 16.00
C ASP A 242 0.96 -8.60 16.27
N PRO A 243 0.59 -8.88 17.53
CA PRO A 243 -0.62 -9.65 17.86
C PRO A 243 -1.91 -9.09 17.26
N ASP A 244 -2.09 -7.76 17.26
CA ASP A 244 -3.29 -7.14 16.70
C ASP A 244 -3.35 -7.30 15.19
N GLY A 245 -2.21 -7.14 14.51
CA GLY A 245 -2.13 -7.36 13.06
C GLY A 245 -2.46 -8.79 12.65
N ARG A 246 -2.04 -9.79 13.44
CA ARG A 246 -2.39 -11.20 13.19
C ARG A 246 -3.89 -11.45 13.36
N ARG A 247 -4.51 -10.86 14.39
CA ARG A 247 -5.95 -10.93 14.61
C ARG A 247 -6.73 -10.34 13.44
N LEU A 248 -6.34 -9.15 12.98
CA LEU A 248 -6.95 -8.50 11.83
C LEU A 248 -6.86 -9.37 10.57
N ALA A 249 -5.71 -10.01 10.34
CA ALA A 249 -5.53 -10.91 9.21
C ALA A 249 -6.45 -12.13 9.30
N SER A 250 -6.57 -12.77 10.48
CA SER A 250 -7.42 -13.96 10.65
C SER A 250 -8.93 -13.67 10.52
N GLU A 251 -9.35 -12.45 10.84
CA GLU A 251 -10.76 -12.02 10.77
C GLU A 251 -11.12 -11.41 9.42
N SER A 252 -10.13 -11.21 8.54
CA SER A 252 -10.30 -10.45 7.31
C SER A 252 -10.79 -11.33 6.15
N PRO A 253 -11.82 -10.91 5.41
CA PRO A 253 -12.22 -11.59 4.17
C PRO A 253 -11.23 -11.37 3.01
N TRP A 254 -10.31 -10.41 3.15
CA TRP A 254 -9.31 -10.06 2.13
C TRP A 254 -8.01 -10.86 2.23
N VAL A 255 -7.82 -11.56 3.35
CA VAL A 255 -6.61 -12.34 3.61
C VAL A 255 -7.01 -13.82 3.55
N PRO A 256 -6.34 -14.65 2.74
CA PRO A 256 -6.60 -16.09 2.71
C PRO A 256 -6.44 -16.71 4.11
N ALA A 257 -7.35 -17.63 4.43
CA ALA A 257 -7.32 -18.41 5.67
C ALA A 257 -6.13 -19.37 5.71
#